data_AF-D6YTZ1-F1
#
_entry.id   AF-D6YTZ1-F1
#
_cell.length_a   1.000
_cell.length_b   1.000
_cell.length_c   1.000
_cell.angle_alpha   90.00
_cell.angle_beta   90.00
_cell.angle_gamma   90.00
#
_symmetry.space_group_name_H-M   'P 1'
#
loop_
_entity.id
_entity.type
_entity.pdbx_description
1 polymer ?
#
loop_
_entity_poly.entity_id
_entity_poly.type
_entity_poly.pdbx_seq_one_letter_code
_entity_poly.pdbx_strand_id
1 'polypeptide(L)'
;MELEKIHILKDRSEMLAKAREFFLRRNVLEVDCPAMSKSASIDVHIDLYRCYGASQKTFYLHSSPEYGMKKLLAEGIGDIYQLGHVFRDNEYSMRHNPEFTMAEWYRVKVPFSAIIEETVEFIQEFIGKLPVTKISYREAFKKYAGLDYLKSSEDDLLQYLETRGIDPYQNIEEEGKDALLNIILGVVIEPQLGKNDICVLQYFPATQAALAKTKKRGEEEVSERFEVFHKGMELANGYHELTDSEEQYERLLITNSTRERLSKDTLPIDDSFIKALERGLPDCCGVSVGFDRLMMLRHQMDDIADVIPLPERS
;
A
#
# COMPACT_ATOMS: atom_id res chain seq x y z
N MET A 1 -3.19 -28.92 -13.26
CA MET A 1 -4.03 -28.46 -12.13
C MET A 1 -3.56 -29.00 -10.78
N GLU A 2 -3.87 -30.22 -10.32
CA GLU A 2 -3.53 -30.61 -8.92
C GLU A 2 -2.02 -30.74 -8.66
N LEU A 3 -1.28 -31.40 -9.56
CA LEU A 3 0.19 -31.49 -9.49
C LEU A 3 0.89 -30.13 -9.63
N GLU A 4 0.25 -29.21 -10.36
CA GLU A 4 0.73 -27.85 -10.60
C GLU A 4 0.53 -26.96 -9.37
N LYS A 5 -0.65 -27.03 -8.74
CA LYS A 5 -0.91 -26.34 -7.47
C LYS A 5 0.04 -26.83 -6.36
N ILE A 6 0.28 -28.13 -6.25
CA ILE A 6 1.27 -28.66 -5.28
C ILE A 6 2.67 -28.11 -5.55
N HIS A 7 3.07 -27.99 -6.82
CA HIS A 7 4.37 -27.40 -7.17
C HIS A 7 4.45 -25.92 -6.77
N ILE A 8 3.42 -25.12 -7.08
CA ILE A 8 3.31 -23.71 -6.68
C ILE A 8 3.37 -23.57 -5.16
N LEU A 9 2.67 -24.42 -4.40
CA LEU A 9 2.68 -24.36 -2.93
C LEU A 9 4.03 -24.75 -2.32
N LYS A 10 4.77 -25.67 -2.95
CA LYS A 10 6.16 -25.96 -2.54
C LYS A 10 7.07 -24.77 -2.78
N ASP A 11 7.01 -24.16 -3.96
CA ASP A 11 7.80 -22.96 -4.28
C ASP A 11 7.39 -21.79 -3.36
N ARG A 12 6.09 -21.62 -3.05
CA ARG A 12 5.61 -20.66 -2.05
C ARG A 12 6.31 -20.83 -0.71
N SER A 13 6.44 -22.07 -0.21
CA SER A 13 7.15 -22.36 1.03
C SER A 13 8.64 -21.97 0.95
N GLU A 14 9.30 -22.25 -0.16
CA GLU A 14 10.69 -21.86 -0.40
C GLU A 14 10.84 -20.33 -0.46
N MET A 15 9.91 -19.65 -1.11
CA MET A 15 9.90 -18.19 -1.23
C MET A 15 9.59 -17.47 0.09
N LEU A 16 8.75 -18.04 0.96
CA LEU A 16 8.58 -17.56 2.34
C LEU A 16 9.89 -17.65 3.14
N ALA A 17 10.64 -18.75 2.99
CA ALA A 17 11.94 -18.90 3.65
C ALA A 17 12.96 -17.90 3.08
N LYS A 18 12.99 -17.73 1.76
CA LYS A 18 13.88 -16.80 1.06
C LYS A 18 13.59 -15.33 1.41
N ALA A 19 12.32 -14.97 1.60
CA ALA A 19 11.92 -13.66 2.08
C ALA A 19 12.49 -13.38 3.47
N ARG A 20 12.37 -14.32 4.41
CA ARG A 20 12.99 -14.20 5.73
C ARG A 20 14.51 -14.11 5.66
N GLU A 21 15.15 -14.91 4.80
CA GLU A 21 16.60 -14.86 4.58
C GLU A 21 17.06 -13.50 4.02
N PHE A 22 16.27 -12.85 3.15
CA PHE A 22 16.56 -11.52 2.63
C PHE A 22 16.73 -10.49 3.77
N PHE A 23 15.83 -10.51 4.75
CA PHE A 23 15.84 -9.63 5.91
C PHE A 23 16.90 -10.02 6.94
N LEU A 24 17.06 -11.32 7.19
CA LEU A 24 18.08 -11.85 8.11
C LEU A 24 19.49 -11.42 7.68
N ARG A 25 19.82 -11.52 6.39
CA ARG A 25 21.13 -11.09 5.83
C ARG A 25 21.38 -9.58 5.99
N ARG A 26 20.33 -8.78 6.20
CA ARG A 26 20.38 -7.33 6.39
C ARG A 26 20.23 -6.91 7.86
N ASN A 27 20.20 -7.87 8.78
CA ASN A 27 19.96 -7.65 10.22
C ASN A 27 18.65 -6.89 10.49
N VAL A 28 17.60 -7.16 9.70
CA VAL A 28 16.26 -6.64 9.95
C VAL A 28 15.51 -7.64 10.83
N LEU A 29 15.01 -7.20 11.97
CA LEU A 29 14.39 -8.09 12.97
C LEU A 29 12.97 -8.48 12.56
N GLU A 30 12.65 -9.78 12.57
CA GLU A 30 11.28 -10.25 12.39
C GLU A 30 10.46 -9.93 13.66
N VAL A 31 9.32 -9.28 13.48
CA VAL A 31 8.32 -9.03 14.53
C VAL A 31 6.99 -9.64 14.14
N ASP A 32 6.15 -9.91 15.14
CA ASP A 32 4.82 -10.51 14.97
C ASP A 32 3.79 -9.66 15.72
N CYS A 33 3.39 -8.54 15.11
CA CYS A 33 2.34 -7.68 15.65
C CYS A 33 0.98 -8.41 15.58
N PRO A 34 0.13 -8.30 16.62
CA PRO A 34 -1.17 -8.97 16.65
C PRO A 34 -2.06 -8.60 15.47
N ALA A 35 -2.59 -9.61 14.78
CA ALA A 35 -3.51 -9.42 13.66
C ALA A 35 -4.89 -8.86 14.07
N MET A 36 -5.27 -9.03 15.33
CA MET A 36 -6.52 -8.50 15.88
C MET A 36 -6.22 -7.42 16.92
N SER A 37 -6.82 -6.25 16.77
CA SER A 37 -6.64 -5.10 17.67
C SER A 37 -7.97 -4.50 18.08
N LYS A 38 -7.98 -3.74 19.19
CA LYS A 38 -9.13 -2.90 19.56
C LYS A 38 -9.23 -1.64 18.71
N SER A 39 -8.14 -1.33 18.01
CA SER A 39 -7.99 -0.16 17.18
C SER A 39 -7.98 -0.55 15.72
N ALA A 40 -8.32 0.41 14.87
CA ALA A 40 -8.45 0.22 13.43
C ALA A 40 -7.40 1.06 12.69
N SER A 41 -6.75 0.46 11.69
CA SER A 41 -5.98 1.19 10.68
C SER A 41 -6.96 1.95 9.80
N ILE A 42 -7.01 3.28 9.95
CA ILE A 42 -7.99 4.11 9.26
C ILE A 42 -7.45 4.48 7.88
N ASP A 43 -8.16 4.07 6.84
CA ASP A 43 -7.93 4.43 5.44
C ASP A 43 -9.30 4.71 4.78
N VAL A 44 -9.37 5.57 3.78
CA VAL A 44 -10.62 5.89 3.08
C VAL A 44 -11.13 4.70 2.25
N HIS A 45 -10.21 4.00 1.60
CA HIS A 45 -10.50 3.01 0.58
C HIS A 45 -10.46 1.57 1.12
N ILE A 46 -9.82 1.34 2.27
CA ILE A 46 -9.79 0.02 2.91
C ILE A 46 -10.91 -0.12 3.95
N ASP A 47 -11.68 -1.20 3.84
CA ASP A 47 -12.65 -1.60 4.85
C ASP A 47 -12.11 -2.77 5.70
N LEU A 48 -12.42 -2.76 7.00
CA LEU A 48 -11.87 -3.72 7.96
C LEU A 48 -12.95 -4.70 8.44
N TYR A 49 -12.55 -5.95 8.62
CA TYR A 49 -13.38 -6.93 9.32
C TYR A 49 -13.53 -6.56 10.80
N ARG A 50 -14.79 -6.51 11.27
CA ARG A 50 -15.14 -6.36 12.68
C ARG A 50 -15.31 -7.72 13.33
N CYS A 51 -14.68 -7.90 14.48
CA CYS A 51 -14.82 -9.09 15.30
C CYS A 51 -15.46 -8.72 16.65
N TYR A 52 -16.30 -9.63 17.17
CA TYR A 52 -16.95 -9.44 18.46
C TYR A 52 -16.42 -10.49 19.45
N GLY A 53 -15.75 -10.03 20.50
CA GLY A 53 -15.30 -10.90 21.58
C GLY A 53 -16.45 -11.33 22.50
N ALA A 54 -16.20 -12.35 23.34
CA ALA A 54 -17.19 -12.88 24.29
C ALA A 54 -17.80 -11.83 25.24
N SER A 55 -17.12 -10.71 25.48
CA SER A 55 -17.62 -9.59 26.28
C SER A 55 -18.34 -8.50 25.46
N GLN A 56 -18.80 -8.80 24.24
CA GLN A 56 -19.34 -7.84 23.25
C GLN A 56 -18.41 -6.65 22.95
N LYS A 57 -17.10 -6.81 23.16
CA LYS A 57 -16.12 -5.80 22.75
C LYS A 57 -15.85 -5.96 21.27
N THR A 58 -15.82 -4.84 20.56
CA THR A 58 -15.43 -4.78 19.14
C THR A 58 -13.92 -4.83 19.03
N PHE A 59 -13.46 -5.64 18.09
CA PHE A 59 -12.09 -5.72 17.61
C PHE A 59 -12.09 -5.60 16.09
N TYR A 60 -10.92 -5.34 15.52
CA TYR A 60 -10.71 -5.24 14.09
C TYR A 60 -9.55 -6.14 13.71
N LEU A 61 -9.71 -6.86 12.60
CA LEU A 61 -8.55 -7.46 11.92
C LEU A 61 -7.81 -6.37 11.18
N HIS A 62 -6.49 -6.34 11.29
CA HIS A 62 -5.67 -5.29 10.70
C HIS A 62 -5.59 -5.42 9.17
N SER A 63 -5.60 -4.29 8.46
CA SER A 63 -5.32 -4.27 7.01
C SER A 63 -3.82 -4.27 6.69
N SER A 64 -3.01 -3.97 7.71
CA SER A 64 -1.55 -3.99 7.74
C SER A 64 -1.08 -3.92 9.21
N PRO A 65 0.09 -4.50 9.56
CA PRO A 65 0.69 -4.38 10.88
C PRO A 65 1.26 -2.98 11.21
N GLU A 66 1.17 -2.01 10.29
CA GLU A 66 1.79 -0.67 10.35
C GLU A 66 1.71 0.02 11.72
N TYR A 67 0.52 0.10 12.33
CA TYR A 67 0.37 0.79 13.63
C TYR A 67 1.10 0.05 14.75
N GLY A 68 1.11 -1.29 14.71
CA GLY A 68 1.86 -2.11 15.65
C GLY A 68 3.37 -1.93 15.49
N MET A 69 3.84 -1.97 14.24
CA MET A 69 5.26 -1.81 13.91
C MET A 69 5.77 -0.40 14.25
N LYS A 70 5.01 0.65 13.92
CA LYS A 70 5.36 2.04 14.28
C LYS A 70 5.42 2.25 15.79
N LYS A 71 4.57 1.60 16.59
CA LYS A 71 4.70 1.62 18.06
C LYS A 71 6.01 1.01 18.51
N LEU A 72 6.43 -0.13 17.94
CA LEU A 72 7.72 -0.74 18.26
C LEU A 72 8.91 0.16 17.85
N LEU A 73 8.82 0.84 16.69
CA LEU A 73 9.81 1.82 16.26
C LEU A 73 9.95 2.98 17.25
N ALA A 74 8.84 3.50 17.77
CA ALA A 74 8.84 4.54 18.80
C ALA A 74 9.45 4.07 20.13
N GLU A 75 9.39 2.77 20.44
CA GLU A 75 10.11 2.16 21.58
C GLU A 75 11.61 1.91 21.28
N GLY A 76 12.09 2.24 20.08
CA GLY A 76 13.51 2.14 19.71
C GLY A 76 13.97 0.75 19.29
N ILE A 77 13.08 -0.11 18.79
CA ILE A 77 13.41 -1.48 18.38
C ILE A 77 14.44 -1.57 17.23
N GLY A 78 14.54 -0.54 16.40
CA GLY A 78 15.42 -0.51 15.22
C GLY A 78 14.73 -1.01 13.95
N ASP A 79 15.52 -1.55 13.01
CA ASP A 79 15.01 -2.03 11.72
C ASP A 79 14.22 -3.32 11.90
N ILE A 80 12.97 -3.35 11.42
CA ILE A 80 12.02 -4.45 11.64
C ILE A 80 11.27 -4.83 10.36
N TYR A 81 10.85 -6.09 10.28
CA TYR A 81 9.92 -6.57 9.26
C TYR A 81 8.88 -7.53 9.86
N GLN A 82 7.74 -7.66 9.20
CA GLN A 82 6.73 -8.67 9.48
C GLN A 82 6.30 -9.32 8.17
N LEU A 83 6.20 -10.65 8.18
CA LEU A 83 5.68 -11.45 7.07
C LEU A 83 4.49 -12.25 7.59
N GLY A 84 3.27 -11.82 7.26
CA GLY A 84 2.07 -12.37 7.88
C GLY A 84 0.78 -12.09 7.12
N HIS A 85 -0.32 -12.60 7.67
CA HIS A 85 -1.66 -12.41 7.11
C HIS A 85 -2.22 -11.03 7.49
N VAL A 86 -2.85 -10.39 6.50
CA VAL A 86 -3.59 -9.13 6.64
C VAL A 86 -4.97 -9.30 6.00
N PHE A 87 -5.91 -8.44 6.42
CA PHE A 87 -7.33 -8.62 6.13
C PHE A 87 -7.96 -7.32 5.61
N ARG A 88 -8.66 -7.40 4.48
CA ARG A 88 -9.38 -6.26 3.89
C ARG A 88 -10.75 -6.74 3.42
N ASP A 89 -11.78 -6.14 3.99
CA ASP A 89 -13.16 -6.46 3.65
C ASP A 89 -13.52 -5.87 2.27
N ASN A 90 -14.44 -6.52 1.56
CA ASN A 90 -14.89 -6.16 0.20
C ASN A 90 -13.80 -6.12 -0.89
N GLU A 91 -12.58 -6.62 -0.63
CA GLU A 91 -11.51 -6.76 -1.64
C GLU A 91 -11.49 -8.18 -2.22
N TYR A 92 -12.32 -8.42 -3.23
CA TYR A 92 -12.42 -9.73 -3.89
C TYR A 92 -12.41 -9.61 -5.42
N SER A 93 -11.34 -10.09 -6.06
CA SER A 93 -11.22 -10.14 -7.52
C SER A 93 -10.13 -11.13 -7.98
N MET A 94 -9.83 -11.19 -9.28
CA MET A 94 -8.69 -11.97 -9.81
C MET A 94 -7.35 -11.63 -9.14
N ARG A 95 -7.21 -10.42 -8.57
CA ARG A 95 -5.97 -9.91 -7.96
C ARG A 95 -6.09 -9.64 -6.46
N HIS A 96 -7.22 -9.97 -5.84
CA HIS A 96 -7.50 -9.68 -4.43
C HIS A 96 -8.20 -10.87 -3.77
N ASN A 97 -7.69 -11.27 -2.61
CA ASN A 97 -8.35 -12.19 -1.70
C ASN A 97 -8.48 -11.47 -0.34
N PRO A 98 -9.62 -11.55 0.36
CA PRO A 98 -9.85 -10.74 1.56
C PRO A 98 -8.85 -10.98 2.69
N GLU A 99 -8.29 -12.19 2.77
CA GLU A 99 -7.09 -12.51 3.55
C GLU A 99 -5.92 -12.77 2.60
N PHE A 100 -4.79 -12.09 2.81
CA PHE A 100 -3.61 -12.29 1.98
C PHE A 100 -2.32 -12.12 2.79
N THR A 101 -1.21 -12.62 2.25
CA THR A 101 0.12 -12.50 2.87
C THR A 101 0.80 -11.21 2.42
N MET A 102 1.27 -10.44 3.40
CA MET A 102 2.00 -9.20 3.20
C MET A 102 3.39 -9.30 3.85
N ALA A 103 4.41 -8.80 3.14
CA ALA A 103 5.70 -8.48 3.74
C ALA A 103 5.73 -6.98 3.98
N GLU A 104 5.91 -6.54 5.21
CA GLU A 104 6.01 -5.13 5.56
C GLU A 104 7.26 -4.89 6.39
N TRP A 105 8.01 -3.83 6.10
CA TRP A 105 9.22 -3.53 6.85
C TRP A 105 9.52 -2.05 6.95
N TYR A 106 10.29 -1.71 7.96
CA TYR A 106 10.69 -0.35 8.29
C TYR A 106 12.20 -0.27 8.50
N ARG A 107 12.80 0.78 7.93
CA ARG A 107 14.23 1.08 8.00
C ARG A 107 14.45 2.44 8.65
N VAL A 108 15.15 2.47 9.76
CA VAL A 108 15.42 3.70 10.52
C VAL A 108 16.60 4.46 9.91
N LYS A 109 16.46 5.77 9.76
CA LYS A 109 17.48 6.70 9.23
C LYS A 109 18.02 6.31 7.84
N VAL A 110 17.18 5.66 7.03
CA VAL A 110 17.49 5.30 5.65
C VAL A 110 16.87 6.34 4.70
N PRO A 111 17.61 6.82 3.67
CA PRO A 111 17.05 7.73 2.68
C PRO A 111 15.90 7.11 1.90
N PHE A 112 14.94 7.93 1.47
CA PHE A 112 13.80 7.52 0.65
C PHE A 112 14.20 6.74 -0.62
N SER A 113 15.31 7.08 -1.26
CA SER A 113 15.81 6.35 -2.43
C SER A 113 16.30 4.93 -2.11
N ALA A 114 16.82 4.72 -0.91
CA ALA A 114 17.38 3.44 -0.49
C ALA A 114 16.28 2.42 -0.12
N ILE A 115 15.16 2.86 0.48
CA ILE A 115 14.01 1.96 0.68
C ILE A 115 13.40 1.51 -0.66
N ILE A 116 13.38 2.40 -1.68
CA ILE A 116 12.95 2.05 -3.04
C ILE A 116 13.87 0.98 -3.63
N GLU A 117 15.19 1.15 -3.51
CA GLU A 117 16.17 0.21 -4.03
C GLU A 117 16.06 -1.16 -3.34
N GLU A 118 15.95 -1.19 -2.02
CA GLU A 118 15.74 -2.42 -1.25
C GLU A 118 14.42 -3.12 -1.63
N THR A 119 13.34 -2.36 -1.86
CA THR A 119 12.06 -2.89 -2.32
C THR A 119 12.19 -3.57 -3.68
N VAL A 120 12.89 -2.93 -4.62
CA VAL A 120 13.16 -3.50 -5.94
C VAL A 120 14.03 -4.75 -5.82
N GLU A 121 15.06 -4.75 -4.97
CA GLU A 121 15.86 -5.95 -4.69
C GLU A 121 15.01 -7.10 -4.15
N PHE A 122 14.12 -6.83 -3.19
CA PHE A 122 13.20 -7.82 -2.64
C PHE A 122 12.29 -8.40 -3.72
N ILE A 123 11.65 -7.56 -4.54
CA ILE A 123 10.77 -8.01 -5.64
C ILE A 123 11.54 -8.88 -6.64
N GLN A 124 12.76 -8.52 -7.00
CA GLN A 124 13.59 -9.30 -7.93
C GLN A 124 14.02 -10.67 -7.38
N GLU A 125 14.00 -10.90 -6.05
CA GLU A 125 14.23 -12.23 -5.50
C GLU A 125 13.14 -13.24 -5.93
N PHE A 126 11.95 -12.74 -6.29
CA PHE A 126 10.79 -13.52 -6.71
C PHE A 126 10.68 -13.63 -8.23
N ILE A 127 10.76 -12.50 -8.93
CA ILE A 127 10.43 -12.41 -10.36
C ILE A 127 11.68 -12.34 -11.27
N GLY A 128 12.88 -12.38 -10.69
CA GLY A 128 14.14 -12.28 -11.41
C GLY A 128 14.56 -10.83 -11.67
N LYS A 129 15.78 -10.65 -12.20
CA LYS A 129 16.34 -9.33 -12.49
C LYS A 129 15.68 -8.74 -13.73
N LEU A 130 15.15 -7.53 -13.59
CA LEU A 130 14.51 -6.77 -14.66
C LEU A 130 15.06 -5.35 -14.72
N PRO A 131 14.98 -4.66 -15.87
CA PRO A 131 15.21 -3.23 -15.92
C PRO A 131 14.28 -2.52 -14.93
N VAL A 132 14.75 -1.38 -14.40
CA VAL A 132 14.01 -0.59 -13.42
C VAL A 132 13.84 0.82 -13.96
N THR A 133 12.59 1.27 -14.05
CA THR A 133 12.24 2.64 -14.42
C THR A 133 11.69 3.36 -13.20
N LYS A 134 12.17 4.57 -12.93
CA LYS A 134 11.61 5.46 -11.89
C LYS A 134 10.94 6.64 -12.59
N ILE A 135 9.68 6.93 -12.26
CA ILE A 135 8.90 8.03 -12.85
C ILE A 135 8.13 8.75 -11.75
N SER A 136 8.07 10.08 -11.79
CA SER A 136 7.24 10.80 -10.82
C SER A 136 5.74 10.69 -11.18
N TYR A 137 4.86 10.85 -10.19
CA TYR A 137 3.41 10.86 -10.40
C TYR A 137 3.01 11.85 -11.51
N ARG A 138 3.51 13.09 -11.40
CA ARG A 138 3.31 14.12 -12.43
C ARG A 138 3.82 13.74 -13.81
N GLU A 139 4.99 13.12 -13.90
CA GLU A 139 5.56 12.67 -15.18
C GLU A 139 4.72 11.54 -15.78
N ALA A 140 4.19 10.63 -14.96
CA ALA A 140 3.29 9.57 -15.41
C ALA A 140 1.98 10.13 -15.96
N PHE A 141 1.37 11.11 -15.29
CA PHE A 141 0.19 11.83 -15.81
C PHE A 141 0.49 12.50 -17.16
N LYS A 142 1.62 13.20 -17.27
CA LYS A 142 2.00 13.85 -18.54
C LYS A 142 2.23 12.84 -19.66
N LYS A 143 2.92 11.74 -19.35
CA LYS A 143 3.31 10.74 -20.34
C LYS A 143 2.14 9.88 -20.82
N TYR A 144 1.31 9.39 -19.91
CA TYR A 144 0.29 8.37 -20.23
C TYR A 144 -1.12 8.95 -20.33
N ALA A 145 -1.42 10.02 -19.60
CA ALA A 145 -2.71 10.72 -19.68
C ALA A 145 -2.65 11.97 -20.59
N GLY A 146 -1.47 12.52 -20.86
CA GLY A 146 -1.33 13.80 -21.57
C GLY A 146 -1.76 15.01 -20.72
N LEU A 147 -1.85 14.83 -19.41
CA LEU A 147 -2.33 15.84 -18.46
C LEU A 147 -1.20 16.33 -17.55
N ASP A 148 -1.24 17.60 -17.18
CA ASP A 148 -0.47 18.13 -16.06
C ASP A 148 -1.43 18.36 -14.90
N TYR A 149 -1.54 17.40 -13.97
CA TYR A 149 -2.59 17.44 -12.95
C TYR A 149 -2.52 18.68 -12.04
N LEU A 150 -1.36 19.35 -11.93
CA LEU A 150 -1.26 20.62 -11.20
C LEU A 150 -2.01 21.76 -11.89
N LYS A 151 -2.13 21.70 -13.21
CA LYS A 151 -2.77 22.73 -14.04
C LYS A 151 -4.22 22.39 -14.39
N SER A 152 -4.63 21.14 -14.21
CA SER A 152 -6.00 20.68 -14.46
C SER A 152 -6.93 21.06 -13.30
N SER A 153 -8.08 21.66 -13.61
CA SER A 153 -9.21 21.78 -12.68
C SER A 153 -9.94 20.43 -12.54
N GLU A 154 -10.92 20.34 -11.64
CA GLU A 154 -11.80 19.17 -11.56
C GLU A 154 -12.61 18.99 -12.85
N ASP A 155 -13.13 20.09 -13.42
CA ASP A 155 -13.83 20.10 -14.70
C ASP A 155 -12.95 19.56 -15.85
N ASP A 156 -11.67 19.91 -15.89
CA ASP A 156 -10.73 19.41 -16.90
C ASP A 156 -10.56 17.89 -16.80
N LEU A 157 -10.51 17.35 -15.57
CA LEU A 157 -10.36 15.93 -15.30
C LEU A 157 -11.65 15.15 -15.62
N LEU A 158 -12.82 15.70 -15.27
CA LEU A 158 -14.13 15.15 -15.64
C LEU A 158 -14.29 15.09 -17.16
N GLN A 159 -14.00 16.19 -17.85
CA GLN A 159 -14.06 16.25 -19.31
C GLN A 159 -13.11 15.23 -19.93
N TYR A 160 -11.90 15.07 -19.38
CA TYR A 160 -10.95 14.07 -19.83
C TYR A 160 -11.50 12.64 -19.69
N LEU A 161 -12.10 12.28 -18.55
CA LEU A 161 -12.74 10.99 -18.34
C LEU A 161 -13.89 10.76 -19.34
N GLU A 162 -14.76 11.75 -19.52
CA GLU A 162 -15.88 11.71 -20.45
C GLU A 162 -15.42 11.48 -21.89
N THR A 163 -14.39 12.19 -22.36
CA THR A 163 -13.87 12.02 -23.74
C THR A 163 -13.29 10.63 -24.00
N ARG A 164 -12.95 9.88 -22.95
CA ARG A 164 -12.47 8.49 -23.02
C ARG A 164 -13.56 7.46 -22.78
N GLY A 165 -14.81 7.89 -22.56
CA GLY A 165 -15.92 7.01 -22.21
C GLY A 165 -15.72 6.31 -20.86
N ILE A 166 -14.94 6.92 -19.96
CA ILE A 166 -14.79 6.44 -18.59
C ILE A 166 -15.83 7.19 -17.76
N ASP A 167 -16.87 6.47 -17.36
CA ASP A 167 -17.91 7.03 -16.49
C ASP A 167 -17.41 6.98 -15.04
N PRO A 168 -17.12 8.13 -14.40
CA PRO A 168 -16.91 8.11 -12.97
C PRO A 168 -18.21 7.69 -12.28
N TYR A 169 -18.10 7.03 -11.13
CA TYR A 169 -19.30 6.65 -10.38
C TYR A 169 -20.04 7.88 -9.85
N GLN A 170 -21.32 7.69 -9.50
CA GLN A 170 -22.19 8.77 -9.03
C GLN A 170 -21.57 9.51 -7.83
N ASN A 171 -21.67 10.83 -7.85
CA ASN A 171 -21.21 11.75 -6.80
C ASN A 171 -19.69 11.84 -6.61
N ILE A 172 -18.88 11.42 -7.60
CA ILE A 172 -17.41 11.60 -7.52
C ILE A 172 -16.98 13.05 -7.26
N GLU A 173 -17.77 14.01 -7.73
CA GLU A 173 -17.51 15.44 -7.58
C GLU A 173 -17.51 15.86 -6.09
N GLU A 174 -18.25 15.13 -5.24
CA GLU A 174 -18.29 15.36 -3.80
C GLU A 174 -17.02 14.86 -3.08
N GLU A 175 -16.27 13.98 -3.73
CA GLU A 175 -14.96 13.47 -3.27
C GLU A 175 -13.79 14.37 -3.71
N GLY A 176 -14.03 15.20 -4.72
CA GLY A 176 -13.11 16.20 -5.23
C GLY A 176 -11.99 15.65 -6.10
N LYS A 177 -11.02 16.52 -6.39
CA LYS A 177 -9.94 16.28 -7.35
C LYS A 177 -9.19 14.96 -7.17
N ASP A 178 -8.89 14.54 -5.95
CA ASP A 178 -8.11 13.33 -5.71
C ASP A 178 -8.83 12.05 -6.16
N ALA A 179 -10.16 11.98 -6.03
CA ALA A 179 -10.92 10.84 -6.52
C ALA A 179 -10.82 10.72 -8.05
N LEU A 180 -10.93 11.85 -8.77
CA LEU A 180 -10.74 11.89 -10.22
C LEU A 180 -9.32 11.48 -10.62
N LEU A 181 -8.31 11.94 -9.89
CA LEU A 181 -6.92 11.53 -10.11
C LEU A 181 -6.72 10.03 -9.87
N ASN A 182 -7.33 9.46 -8.83
CA ASN A 182 -7.27 8.03 -8.55
C ASN A 182 -7.90 7.19 -9.66
N ILE A 183 -9.04 7.62 -10.22
CA ILE A 183 -9.65 6.95 -11.39
C ILE A 183 -8.70 7.01 -12.59
N ILE A 184 -8.16 8.20 -12.91
CA ILE A 184 -7.25 8.34 -14.06
C ILE A 184 -5.99 7.50 -13.87
N LEU A 185 -5.44 7.47 -12.66
CA LEU A 185 -4.31 6.62 -12.30
C LEU A 185 -4.65 5.15 -12.56
N GLY A 186 -5.69 4.62 -11.92
CA GLY A 186 -6.05 3.21 -11.97
C GLY A 186 -6.48 2.71 -13.35
N VAL A 187 -7.26 3.51 -14.08
CA VAL A 187 -7.87 3.08 -15.36
C VAL A 187 -6.97 3.38 -16.55
N VAL A 188 -6.22 4.49 -16.53
CA VAL A 188 -5.44 4.94 -17.69
C VAL A 188 -3.94 4.69 -17.53
N ILE A 189 -3.39 4.97 -16.35
CA ILE A 189 -1.94 5.02 -16.14
C ILE A 189 -1.40 3.67 -15.71
N GLU A 190 -1.95 3.06 -14.65
CA GLU A 190 -1.49 1.79 -14.08
C GLU A 190 -1.37 0.66 -15.14
N PRO A 191 -2.32 0.46 -16.07
CA PRO A 191 -2.18 -0.56 -17.11
C PRO A 191 -0.98 -0.35 -18.05
N GLN A 192 -0.39 0.84 -18.05
CA GLN A 192 0.79 1.18 -18.84
C GLN A 192 2.11 0.99 -18.07
N LEU A 193 2.06 0.86 -16.74
CA LEU A 193 3.24 0.78 -15.89
C LEU A 193 3.82 -0.64 -15.86
N GLY A 194 5.15 -0.73 -15.95
CA GLY A 194 5.87 -1.98 -15.71
C GLY A 194 5.69 -3.05 -16.81
N LYS A 195 5.38 -2.69 -18.06
CA LYS A 195 5.11 -3.68 -19.14
C LYS A 195 6.25 -4.66 -19.36
N ASN A 196 7.49 -4.17 -19.36
CA ASN A 196 8.71 -4.95 -19.61
C ASN A 196 9.79 -4.74 -18.53
N ASP A 197 9.46 -3.99 -17.48
CA ASP A 197 10.36 -3.50 -16.45
C ASP A 197 9.64 -3.48 -15.08
N ILE A 198 10.38 -3.21 -14.02
CA ILE A 198 9.83 -2.82 -12.72
C ILE A 198 9.70 -1.29 -12.74
N CYS A 199 8.49 -0.77 -12.63
CA CYS A 199 8.24 0.66 -12.65
C CYS A 199 7.97 1.17 -11.24
N VAL A 200 8.82 2.07 -10.74
CA VAL A 200 8.62 2.79 -9.49
C VAL A 200 7.94 4.12 -9.79
N LEU A 201 6.69 4.26 -9.36
CA LEU A 201 5.96 5.52 -9.38
C LEU A 201 6.21 6.24 -8.05
N GLN A 202 6.67 7.49 -8.07
CA GLN A 202 7.10 8.19 -6.85
C GLN A 202 6.61 9.64 -6.82
N TYR A 203 6.64 10.27 -5.65
CA TYR A 203 6.26 11.68 -5.46
C TYR A 203 4.79 11.93 -5.82
N PHE A 204 3.89 11.27 -5.12
CA PHE A 204 2.44 11.47 -5.23
C PHE A 204 2.06 12.88 -4.77
N PRO A 205 0.88 13.40 -5.15
CA PRO A 205 0.39 14.67 -4.62
C PRO A 205 0.40 14.68 -3.08
N ALA A 206 0.70 15.84 -2.47
CA ALA A 206 0.69 15.95 -1.00
C ALA A 206 -0.68 15.64 -0.38
N THR A 207 -1.78 15.86 -1.12
CA THR A 207 -3.14 15.50 -0.69
C THR A 207 -3.37 13.98 -0.64
N GLN A 208 -2.55 13.20 -1.36
CA GLN A 208 -2.53 11.74 -1.37
C GLN A 208 -1.36 11.16 -0.55
N ALA A 209 -0.86 11.93 0.42
CA ALA A 209 0.30 11.54 1.23
C ALA A 209 0.05 10.32 2.12
N ALA A 210 -1.20 10.01 2.45
CA ALA A 210 -1.55 9.00 3.46
C ALA A 210 -0.73 9.25 4.74
N LEU A 211 0.24 8.39 5.04
CA LEU A 211 1.10 8.46 6.23
C LEU A 211 2.54 8.92 5.91
N ALA A 212 2.76 9.45 4.70
CA ALA A 212 4.06 9.94 4.25
C ALA A 212 4.31 11.42 4.61
N LYS A 213 5.60 11.77 4.73
CA LYS A 213 6.09 13.15 4.77
C LYS A 213 5.78 13.88 3.47
N THR A 214 5.53 15.17 3.58
CA THR A 214 5.35 16.06 2.44
C THR A 214 6.56 16.98 2.27
N LYS A 215 6.84 17.36 1.02
CA LYS A 215 7.89 18.32 0.70
C LYS A 215 7.54 19.09 -0.57
N LYS A 216 8.18 20.24 -0.73
CA LYS A 216 8.09 21.04 -1.95
C LYS A 216 9.15 20.60 -2.97
N ARG A 217 8.74 20.33 -4.21
CA ARG A 217 9.60 20.00 -5.35
C ARG A 217 9.30 20.97 -6.50
N GLY A 218 10.00 22.11 -6.50
CA GLY A 218 9.72 23.21 -7.43
C GLY A 218 8.40 23.90 -7.10
N GLU A 219 7.44 23.86 -8.03
CA GLU A 219 6.08 24.40 -7.84
C GLU A 219 5.09 23.38 -7.23
N GLU A 220 5.51 22.12 -7.10
CA GLU A 220 4.67 21.00 -6.68
C GLU A 220 4.87 20.70 -5.19
N GLU A 221 3.78 20.49 -4.46
CA GLU A 221 3.82 19.86 -3.14
C GLU A 221 3.54 18.37 -3.30
N VAL A 222 4.53 17.57 -2.93
CA VAL A 222 4.51 16.11 -3.10
C VAL A 222 4.65 15.42 -1.76
N SER A 223 4.19 14.18 -1.69
CA SER A 223 4.53 13.25 -0.64
C SER A 223 5.73 12.39 -1.03
N GLU A 224 6.55 12.02 -0.06
CA GLU A 224 7.58 10.99 -0.24
C GLU A 224 6.93 9.60 -0.12
N ARG A 225 6.01 9.33 -1.05
CA ARG A 225 5.35 8.05 -1.29
C ARG A 225 5.84 7.47 -2.60
N PHE A 226 5.97 6.16 -2.66
CA PHE A 226 6.21 5.42 -3.89
C PHE A 226 5.37 4.15 -3.95
N GLU A 227 5.08 3.73 -5.16
CA GLU A 227 4.48 2.44 -5.47
C GLU A 227 5.30 1.74 -6.53
N VAL A 228 5.30 0.41 -6.52
CA VAL A 228 6.04 -0.41 -7.47
C VAL A 228 5.09 -1.24 -8.30
N PHE A 229 5.19 -1.13 -9.62
CA PHE A 229 4.34 -1.81 -10.58
C PHE A 229 5.14 -2.75 -11.48
N HIS A 230 4.55 -3.91 -11.79
CA HIS A 230 4.99 -4.78 -12.87
C HIS A 230 3.76 -5.36 -13.59
N LYS A 231 3.76 -5.35 -14.93
CA LYS A 231 2.63 -5.76 -15.77
C LYS A 231 1.28 -5.13 -15.37
N GLY A 232 1.31 -3.84 -15.02
CA GLY A 232 0.13 -3.10 -14.56
C GLY A 232 -0.50 -3.67 -13.29
N MET A 233 0.27 -4.35 -12.45
CA MET A 233 -0.11 -4.78 -11.11
C MET A 233 0.77 -4.08 -10.09
N GLU A 234 0.14 -3.42 -9.12
CA GLU A 234 0.81 -2.86 -7.96
C GLU A 234 1.33 -4.00 -7.07
N LEU A 235 2.62 -3.96 -6.75
CA LEU A 235 3.32 -4.95 -5.94
C LEU A 235 3.67 -4.42 -4.55
N ALA A 236 3.89 -3.12 -4.44
CA ALA A 236 4.35 -2.49 -3.23
C ALA A 236 3.86 -1.05 -3.11
N ASN A 237 3.67 -0.60 -1.88
CA ASN A 237 3.40 0.79 -1.52
C ASN A 237 4.23 1.15 -0.28
N GLY A 238 4.98 2.24 -0.36
CA GLY A 238 5.91 2.66 0.68
C GLY A 238 6.10 4.16 0.80
N TYR A 239 6.62 4.57 1.96
CA TYR A 239 6.63 5.95 2.41
C TYR A 239 7.96 6.31 3.09
N HIS A 240 8.32 7.59 3.02
CA HIS A 240 9.08 8.22 4.10
C HIS A 240 8.08 8.63 5.17
N GLU A 241 8.15 7.99 6.34
CA GLU A 241 7.08 8.03 7.34
C GLU A 241 6.89 9.40 7.99
N LEU A 242 5.64 9.84 8.11
CA LEU A 242 5.26 10.99 8.92
C LEU A 242 5.56 10.71 10.40
N THR A 243 6.39 11.55 11.00
CA THR A 243 6.80 11.44 12.41
C THR A 243 6.05 12.41 13.33
N ASP A 244 5.31 13.36 12.77
CA ASP A 244 4.57 14.38 13.51
C ASP A 244 3.23 13.80 14.01
N SER A 245 3.05 13.74 15.32
CA SER A 245 1.87 13.16 15.96
C SER A 245 0.62 14.02 15.80
N GLU A 246 0.76 15.35 15.81
CA GLU A 246 -0.37 16.28 15.70
C GLU A 246 -0.92 16.24 14.28
N GLU A 247 -0.04 16.36 13.28
CA GLU A 247 -0.41 16.24 11.87
C GLU A 247 -1.01 14.86 11.57
N GLN A 248 -0.44 13.79 12.15
CA GLN A 248 -0.98 12.44 11.98
C GLN A 248 -2.40 12.33 12.53
N TYR A 249 -2.68 12.90 13.70
CA TYR A 249 -4.01 12.89 14.31
C TYR A 249 -5.02 13.67 13.47
N GLU A 250 -4.64 14.85 12.96
CA GLU A 250 -5.48 15.66 12.06
C GLU A 250 -5.83 14.90 10.77
N ARG A 251 -4.86 14.24 10.15
CA ARG A 251 -5.08 13.41 8.95
C ARG A 251 -6.06 12.27 9.21
N LEU A 252 -6.03 11.63 10.39
CA LEU A 252 -6.99 10.58 10.77
C LEU A 252 -8.41 11.13 10.94
N LEU A 253 -8.56 12.32 11.51
CA LEU A 253 -9.87 13.00 11.62
C LEU A 253 -10.45 13.31 10.24
N ILE A 254 -9.63 13.86 9.33
CA ILE A 254 -10.03 14.14 7.95
C ILE A 254 -10.39 12.85 7.19
N THR A 255 -9.64 11.78 7.42
CA THR A 255 -9.90 10.46 6.82
C THR A 255 -11.26 9.92 7.28
N ASN A 256 -11.57 9.97 8.58
CA ASN A 256 -12.87 9.58 9.10
C ASN A 256 -14.01 10.46 8.58
N SER A 257 -13.82 11.78 8.49
CA SER A 257 -14.81 12.68 7.89
C SER A 257 -15.05 12.35 6.41
N THR A 258 -14.01 11.95 5.68
CA THR A 258 -14.14 11.47 4.31
C THR A 258 -14.89 10.14 4.25
N ARG A 259 -14.57 9.18 5.11
CA ARG A 259 -15.34 7.93 5.22
C ARG A 259 -16.84 8.19 5.45
N GLU A 260 -17.18 9.10 6.35
CA GLU A 260 -18.58 9.49 6.62
C GLU A 260 -19.26 10.09 5.38
N ARG A 261 -18.58 10.98 4.64
CA ARG A 261 -19.09 11.52 3.36
C ARG A 261 -19.36 10.41 2.34
N LEU A 262 -18.51 9.38 2.32
CA LEU A 262 -18.68 8.19 1.47
C LEU A 262 -19.69 7.18 2.01
N SER A 263 -20.48 7.53 3.03
CA SER A 263 -21.42 6.63 3.69
C SER A 263 -20.76 5.35 4.26
N LYS A 264 -19.46 5.41 4.56
CA LYS A 264 -18.72 4.37 5.26
C LYS A 264 -18.72 4.66 6.76
N ASP A 265 -18.68 3.61 7.55
CA ASP A 265 -18.53 3.75 9.00
C ASP A 265 -17.18 4.39 9.37
N THR A 266 -17.22 5.30 10.33
CA THR A 266 -16.02 5.84 10.97
C THR A 266 -15.36 4.78 11.85
N LEU A 267 -14.05 4.90 11.99
CA LEU A 267 -13.22 3.95 12.71
C LEU A 267 -12.59 4.62 13.95
N PRO A 268 -12.44 3.89 15.07
CA PRO A 268 -11.85 4.45 16.28
C PRO A 268 -10.37 4.75 16.07
N ILE A 269 -9.97 5.98 16.38
CA ILE A 269 -8.55 6.37 16.38
C ILE A 269 -7.81 5.60 17.48
N ASP A 270 -6.61 5.13 17.16
CA ASP A 270 -5.75 4.42 18.09
C ASP A 270 -4.98 5.39 19.00
N ASP A 271 -5.51 5.70 20.18
CA ASP A 271 -4.84 6.56 21.16
C ASP A 271 -3.43 6.06 21.53
N SER A 272 -3.19 4.75 21.50
CA SER A 272 -1.89 4.19 21.83
C SER A 272 -0.87 4.37 20.70
N PHE A 273 -1.34 4.46 19.45
CA PHE A 273 -0.53 4.82 18.29
C PHE A 273 -0.13 6.29 18.35
N ILE A 274 -1.09 7.19 18.58
CA ILE A 274 -0.80 8.63 18.72
C ILE A 274 0.21 8.87 19.85
N LYS A 275 -0.02 8.28 21.02
CA LYS A 275 0.93 8.36 22.15
C LYS A 275 2.31 7.80 21.83
N ALA A 276 2.42 6.83 20.92
CA ALA A 276 3.73 6.32 20.49
C ALA A 276 4.44 7.33 19.59
N LEU A 277 3.72 7.98 18.66
CA LEU A 277 4.28 9.06 17.85
C LEU A 277 4.72 10.25 18.71
N GLU A 278 3.95 10.62 19.73
CA GLU A 278 4.30 11.68 20.71
C GLU A 278 5.59 11.36 21.48
N ARG A 279 5.85 10.07 21.77
CA ARG A 279 7.13 9.64 22.38
C ARG A 279 8.31 9.82 21.43
N GLY A 280 8.05 9.87 20.13
CA GLY A 280 9.02 10.11 19.07
C GLY A 280 9.17 8.89 18.17
N LEU A 281 8.57 8.94 16.99
CA LEU A 281 8.92 8.03 15.90
C LEU A 281 10.26 8.48 15.29
N PRO A 282 11.30 7.64 15.24
CA PRO A 282 12.53 8.01 14.56
C PRO A 282 12.27 8.24 13.08
N ASP A 283 13.08 9.10 12.45
CA ASP A 283 13.08 9.25 10.99
C ASP A 283 13.28 7.87 10.34
N CYS A 284 12.32 7.43 9.54
CA CYS A 284 12.32 6.10 8.94
C CYS A 284 11.53 6.07 7.63
N CYS A 285 11.79 5.03 6.84
CA CYS A 285 10.97 4.68 5.69
C CYS A 285 10.33 3.31 5.92
N GLY A 286 9.09 3.14 5.47
CA GLY A 286 8.36 1.89 5.50
C GLY A 286 7.87 1.49 4.11
N VAL A 287 7.62 0.20 3.92
CA VAL A 287 7.03 -0.33 2.69
C VAL A 287 6.32 -1.64 2.97
N SER A 288 5.18 -1.82 2.29
CA SER A 288 4.42 -3.06 2.25
C SER A 288 4.49 -3.66 0.85
N VAL A 289 4.58 -4.99 0.78
CA VAL A 289 4.65 -5.77 -0.47
C VAL A 289 3.65 -6.92 -0.41
N GLY A 290 2.81 -7.03 -1.44
CA GLY A 290 1.86 -8.13 -1.60
C GLY A 290 2.56 -9.41 -2.02
N PHE A 291 2.83 -10.31 -1.06
CA PHE A 291 3.55 -11.55 -1.31
C PHE A 291 2.83 -12.44 -2.34
N ASP A 292 1.51 -12.53 -2.25
CA ASP A 292 0.72 -13.36 -3.17
C ASP A 292 0.81 -12.87 -4.62
N ARG A 293 0.84 -11.55 -4.84
CA ARG A 293 1.02 -10.97 -6.18
C ARG A 293 2.41 -11.29 -6.75
N LEU A 294 3.44 -11.38 -5.91
CA LEU A 294 4.76 -11.85 -6.35
C LEU A 294 4.74 -13.32 -6.78
N MET A 295 4.00 -14.17 -6.06
CA MET A 295 3.81 -15.57 -6.45
C MET A 295 3.03 -15.69 -7.76
N MET A 296 2.00 -14.86 -7.98
CA MET A 296 1.27 -14.80 -9.25
C MET A 296 2.24 -14.50 -10.41
N LEU A 297 3.06 -13.46 -10.28
CA LEU A 297 4.03 -13.10 -11.32
C LEU A 297 5.08 -14.18 -11.56
N ARG A 298 5.59 -14.79 -10.49
CA ARG A 298 6.60 -15.84 -10.54
C ARG A 298 6.13 -17.08 -11.30
N HIS A 299 4.87 -17.45 -11.12
CA HIS A 299 4.26 -18.59 -11.81
C HIS A 299 3.45 -18.22 -13.05
N GLN A 300 3.39 -16.93 -13.41
CA GLN A 300 2.61 -16.42 -14.55
C GLN A 300 1.12 -16.77 -14.44
N MET A 301 0.57 -16.62 -13.23
CA MET A 301 -0.85 -16.84 -12.94
C MET A 301 -1.60 -15.50 -13.01
N ASP A 302 -2.79 -15.54 -13.61
CA ASP A 302 -3.68 -14.38 -13.71
C ASP A 302 -4.65 -14.28 -12.51
N ASP A 303 -4.78 -15.37 -11.74
CA ASP A 303 -5.65 -15.47 -10.58
C ASP A 303 -4.85 -15.67 -9.28
N ILE A 304 -5.13 -14.85 -8.27
CA ILE A 304 -4.55 -15.00 -6.94
C ILE A 304 -4.95 -16.33 -6.28
N ALA A 305 -6.10 -16.89 -6.66
CA ALA A 305 -6.59 -18.18 -6.17
C ALA A 305 -5.67 -19.36 -6.51
N ASP A 306 -4.88 -19.25 -7.59
CA ASP A 306 -3.96 -20.29 -8.04
C ASP A 306 -2.71 -20.40 -7.17
N VAL A 307 -2.37 -19.32 -6.44
CA VAL A 307 -1.14 -19.23 -5.62
C VAL A 307 -1.40 -19.25 -4.12
N ILE A 308 -2.68 -19.25 -3.72
CA ILE A 308 -3.13 -19.40 -2.33
C ILE A 308 -3.51 -20.87 -2.07
N PRO A 309 -3.14 -21.46 -0.92
CA PRO A 309 -3.47 -22.85 -0.60
C PRO A 309 -4.97 -23.13 -0.70
N LEU A 310 -5.77 -22.31 -0.01
CA LEU A 310 -7.23 -22.41 0.10
C LEU A 310 -7.83 -21.00 -0.06
N PRO A 311 -8.03 -20.53 -1.29
CA PRO A 311 -8.65 -19.23 -1.56
C PRO A 311 -10.14 -19.26 -1.21
N GLU A 312 -10.72 -18.07 -1.00
CA GLU A 312 -12.17 -17.95 -0.81
C GLU A 312 -12.95 -18.19 -2.11
N ARG A 313 -12.34 -17.90 -3.27
CA ARG A 313 -12.89 -18.26 -4.59
C ARG A 313 -12.40 -19.63 -5.04
N SER A 314 -13.34 -20.51 -5.39
CA SER A 314 -13.07 -21.79 -6.08
C SER A 314 -13.21 -21.66 -7.58
#